data_AF-A0A397FVX1-F1
#
_entry.id   AF-A0A397FVX1-F1
#
_cell.length_a   1.000
_cell.length_b   1.000
_cell.length_c   1.000
_cell.angle_alpha   90.00
_cell.angle_beta   90.00
_cell.angle_gamma   90.00
#
_symmetry.space_group_name_H-M   'P 1'
#
loop_
_entity.id
_entity.type
_entity.pdbx_description
1 polymer ?
#
loop_
_entity_poly.entity_id
_entity_poly.type
_entity_poly.pdbx_seq_one_letter_code
_entity_poly.pdbx_strand_id
1 'polypeptide(L)'
;MNYMPLKINPNTIKDKETSSQKTKKEVITYYLYPLDQAIIVNDRSIKYVAVSSHCDKHLEHGITHKLIMKLVQLLNNHYFPFSGKQPEKKNYFKAYPEINDKRYKLIWWWWKEADTYLWVRTCHPD
;
A
#
# COMPACT_ATOMS: atom_id res chain seq x y z
N MET A 1 -27.41 -4.26 3.04
CA MET A 1 -26.23 -4.98 2.48
C MET A 1 -25.32 -5.33 3.64
N ASN A 2 -25.28 -6.60 4.04
CA ASN A 2 -24.50 -7.07 5.19
C ASN A 2 -23.14 -7.58 4.71
N TYR A 3 -22.06 -6.98 5.20
CA TYR A 3 -20.69 -7.42 4.95
C TYR A 3 -20.30 -8.52 5.95
N MET A 4 -19.81 -9.66 5.45
CA MET A 4 -19.25 -10.74 6.26
C MET A 4 -17.72 -10.74 6.15
N PRO A 5 -16.97 -10.60 7.26
CA PRO A 5 -15.53 -10.85 7.28
C PRO A 5 -15.24 -12.36 7.43
N LEU A 6 -14.34 -12.90 6.59
CA LEU A 6 -13.83 -14.26 6.70
C LEU A 6 -12.78 -14.36 7.82
N LYS A 7 -13.00 -15.26 8.80
CA LYS A 7 -12.03 -15.63 9.85
C LYS A 7 -11.61 -17.09 9.68
N ILE A 8 -10.31 -17.36 9.68
CA ILE A 8 -9.74 -18.72 9.61
C ILE A 8 -9.18 -19.10 10.99
N ASN A 9 -9.48 -20.30 11.49
CA ASN A 9 -9.13 -20.77 12.83
C ASN A 9 -8.24 -22.04 12.77
N PRO A 10 -7.07 -22.08 13.45
CA PRO A 10 -6.36 -23.31 13.72
C PRO A 10 -6.19 -23.57 15.24
N ASN A 11 -6.95 -24.54 15.74
CA ASN A 11 -6.66 -25.35 16.94
C ASN A 11 -5.65 -26.45 16.51
N THR A 12 -4.68 -27.02 17.24
CA THR A 12 -4.32 -27.17 18.65
C THR A 12 -2.86 -27.68 18.66
N ILE A 13 -2.01 -27.31 19.61
CA ILE A 13 -0.98 -28.18 20.25
C ILE A 13 -0.43 -27.43 21.48
N LYS A 14 -0.36 -28.17 22.60
CA LYS A 14 0.00 -27.77 23.95
C LYS A 14 1.53 -27.67 24.16
N ASP A 15 1.86 -26.81 25.12
CA ASP A 15 2.98 -26.80 26.07
C ASP A 15 4.44 -26.68 25.55
N LYS A 16 4.97 -25.46 25.69
CA LYS A 16 6.15 -25.16 26.52
C LYS A 16 6.28 -23.64 26.68
N GLU A 17 6.30 -23.17 27.93
CA GLU A 17 6.53 -21.78 28.28
C GLU A 17 7.88 -21.32 27.73
N THR A 18 7.82 -20.43 26.75
CA THR A 18 8.89 -19.50 26.43
C THR A 18 8.20 -18.16 26.32
N SER A 19 8.62 -17.19 27.14
CA SER A 19 8.12 -15.82 27.16
C SER A 19 8.47 -15.09 25.85
N SER A 20 7.88 -15.55 24.75
CA SER A 20 7.83 -14.78 23.53
C SER A 20 6.72 -13.76 23.75
N GLN A 21 7.10 -12.53 24.08
CA GLN A 21 6.27 -11.37 23.82
C GLN A 21 5.90 -11.44 22.34
N LYS A 22 4.77 -12.07 22.03
CA LYS A 22 4.15 -12.03 20.72
C LYS A 22 3.83 -10.56 20.50
N THR A 23 4.72 -9.82 19.86
CA THR A 23 4.41 -8.55 19.22
C THR A 23 3.12 -8.77 18.47
N LYS A 24 2.02 -8.17 18.96
CA LYS A 24 0.74 -8.18 18.26
C LYS A 24 1.05 -7.71 16.85
N LYS A 25 0.97 -8.60 15.87
CA LYS A 25 1.12 -8.22 14.46
C LYS A 25 0.05 -7.17 14.22
N GLU A 26 0.46 -5.93 13.96
CA GLU A 26 -0.44 -4.84 13.61
C GLU A 26 -1.28 -5.31 12.42
N VAL A 27 -2.60 -5.28 12.57
CA VAL A 27 -3.52 -5.60 11.49
C VAL A 27 -3.52 -4.39 10.56
N ILE A 28 -2.93 -4.56 9.37
CA ILE A 28 -2.92 -3.52 8.35
C ILE A 28 -4.18 -3.67 7.51
N THR A 29 -5.04 -2.66 7.54
CA THR A 29 -6.22 -2.56 6.68
C THR A 29 -5.83 -1.86 5.38
N TYR A 30 -6.46 -2.23 4.27
CA TYR A 30 -6.33 -1.54 3.00
C TYR A 30 -7.68 -0.98 2.56
N TYR A 31 -7.71 0.31 2.28
CA TYR A 31 -8.86 1.03 1.76
C TYR A 31 -8.75 1.06 0.23
N LEU A 32 -9.74 0.51 -0.45
CA LEU A 32 -9.75 0.42 -1.91
C LEU A 32 -10.47 1.64 -2.50
N TYR A 33 -9.79 2.32 -3.43
CA TYR A 33 -10.29 3.47 -4.14
C TYR A 33 -10.25 3.21 -5.65
N PRO A 34 -11.38 3.29 -6.37
CA PRO A 34 -11.35 3.28 -7.83
C PRO A 34 -10.71 4.59 -8.34
N LEU A 35 -10.01 4.50 -9.47
CA LEU A 35 -9.55 5.67 -10.21
C LEU A 35 -10.61 6.07 -11.23
N ASP A 36 -10.85 7.38 -11.38
CA ASP A 36 -11.78 7.92 -12.39
C ASP A 36 -11.34 7.55 -13.81
N GLN A 37 -10.01 7.51 -14.03
CA GLN A 37 -9.39 7.04 -15.24
C GLN A 37 -8.28 6.06 -14.89
N ALA A 38 -8.17 4.97 -15.65
CA ALA A 38 -7.07 4.04 -15.49
C ALA A 38 -5.74 4.73 -15.82
N ILE A 39 -4.72 4.49 -15.01
CA ILE A 39 -3.35 5.00 -15.25
C ILE A 39 -2.45 3.86 -15.67
N ILE A 40 -1.36 4.18 -16.36
CA ILE A 40 -0.30 3.22 -16.70
C ILE A 40 0.90 3.48 -15.81
N VAL A 41 1.35 2.46 -15.07
CA VAL A 41 2.56 2.54 -14.25
C VAL A 41 3.37 1.28 -14.48
N ASN A 42 4.65 1.41 -14.85
CA ASN A 42 5.51 0.28 -15.19
C ASN A 42 4.84 -0.71 -16.17
N ASP A 43 4.27 -0.18 -17.25
CA ASP A 43 3.58 -0.92 -18.32
C ASP A 43 2.31 -1.70 -17.87
N ARG A 44 1.78 -1.40 -16.68
CA ARG A 44 0.53 -2.00 -16.17
C ARG A 44 -0.59 -0.98 -16.10
N SER A 45 -1.78 -1.40 -16.55
CA SER A 45 -3.01 -0.64 -16.36
C SER A 45 -3.53 -0.82 -14.93
N ILE A 46 -3.56 0.28 -14.18
CA ILE A 46 -4.04 0.35 -12.82
C ILE A 46 -5.43 0.98 -12.83
N LYS A 47 -6.40 0.33 -12.17
CA LYS A 47 -7.78 0.80 -12.03
C LYS A 47 -8.16 1.12 -10.59
N TYR A 48 -7.41 0.57 -9.63
CA TYR A 48 -7.69 0.70 -8.22
C TYR A 48 -6.42 1.03 -7.44
N VAL A 49 -6.58 1.78 -6.36
CA VAL A 49 -5.53 2.09 -5.39
C VAL A 49 -5.92 1.48 -4.05
N ALA A 50 -5.02 0.70 -3.47
CA ALA A 50 -5.18 0.13 -2.14
C ALA A 50 -4.32 0.94 -1.15
N VAL A 51 -4.93 1.84 -0.39
CA VAL A 51 -4.22 2.67 0.59
C VAL A 51 -4.15 1.95 1.93
N SER A 52 -2.95 1.71 2.43
CA SER A 52 -2.74 1.11 3.74
C SER A 52 -3.14 2.04 4.89
N SER A 53 -3.77 1.50 5.93
CA SER A 53 -4.02 2.21 7.20
C SER A 53 -2.76 2.68 7.91
N HIS A 54 -1.58 2.23 7.47
CA HIS A 54 -0.30 2.77 7.95
C HIS A 54 -0.11 4.24 7.51
N CYS A 55 -0.74 4.68 6.41
CA CYS A 55 -0.70 6.06 5.96
C CYS A 55 -1.43 7.01 6.93
N ASP A 56 -2.43 6.50 7.67
CA ASP A 56 -3.21 7.28 8.63
C ASP A 56 -2.36 7.85 9.78
N LYS A 57 -1.20 7.22 10.05
CA LYS A 57 -0.22 7.72 11.02
C LYS A 57 0.35 9.09 10.66
N HIS A 58 0.20 9.53 9.41
CA HIS A 58 0.69 10.83 8.92
C HIS A 58 -0.43 11.82 8.64
N LEU A 59 -1.65 11.56 9.11
CA LEU A 59 -2.79 12.45 8.94
C LEU A 59 -2.51 13.84 9.55
N GLU A 60 -1.82 13.88 10.71
CA GLU A 60 -1.40 15.12 11.37
C GLU A 60 -0.44 15.97 10.53
N HIS A 61 0.28 15.36 9.59
CA HIS A 61 1.14 16.04 8.61
C HIS A 61 0.40 16.40 7.31
N GLY A 62 -0.93 16.28 7.30
CA GLY A 62 -1.78 16.57 6.15
C GLY A 62 -1.81 15.47 5.08
N ILE A 63 -1.27 14.28 5.36
CA ILE A 63 -1.30 13.15 4.44
C ILE A 63 -2.63 12.43 4.56
N THR A 64 -3.59 12.87 3.73
CA THR A 64 -4.93 12.28 3.63
C THR A 64 -4.99 11.28 2.49
N HIS A 65 -5.95 10.35 2.52
CA HIS A 65 -6.21 9.47 1.38
C HIS A 65 -6.54 10.25 0.10
N LYS A 66 -7.26 11.37 0.22
CA LYS A 66 -7.53 12.27 -0.92
C LYS A 66 -6.25 12.83 -1.54
N LEU A 67 -5.28 13.22 -0.71
CA LEU A 67 -3.97 13.66 -1.20
C LEU A 67 -3.23 12.50 -1.88
N ILE A 68 -3.19 11.32 -1.26
CA ILE A 68 -2.55 10.14 -1.84
C ILE A 68 -3.14 9.83 -3.22
N MET A 69 -4.47 9.86 -3.37
CA MET A 69 -5.11 9.65 -4.67
C MET A 69 -4.69 10.68 -5.72
N LYS A 70 -4.53 11.97 -5.34
CA LYS A 70 -3.99 12.99 -6.26
C LYS A 70 -2.55 12.68 -6.66
N LEU A 71 -1.71 12.25 -5.71
CA LEU A 71 -0.32 11.89 -5.97
C LEU A 71 -0.19 10.66 -6.86
N VAL A 72 -1.10 9.67 -6.72
CA VAL A 72 -1.17 8.49 -7.60
C VAL A 72 -1.35 8.90 -9.07
N GLN A 73 -2.22 9.88 -9.34
CA GLN A 73 -2.51 10.31 -10.71
C GLN A 73 -1.27 10.87 -11.42
N LEU A 74 -0.33 11.44 -10.67
CA LEU A 74 0.93 11.97 -11.19
C LEU A 74 1.91 10.86 -11.66
N LEU A 75 1.63 9.60 -11.36
CA LEU A 75 2.46 8.47 -11.80
C LEU A 75 2.13 8.00 -13.22
N ASN A 76 1.07 8.51 -13.83
CA ASN A 76 0.57 8.02 -15.10
C ASN A 76 1.62 8.13 -16.22
N ASN A 77 1.78 7.05 -16.98
CA ASN A 77 2.75 6.88 -18.07
C ASN A 77 4.22 7.00 -17.64
N HIS A 78 4.53 6.73 -16.36
CA HIS A 78 5.90 6.70 -15.87
C HIS A 78 6.40 5.29 -15.55
N TYR A 79 7.69 5.09 -15.78
CA TYR A 79 8.43 3.91 -15.36
C TYR A 79 9.30 4.23 -14.14
N PHE A 80 9.21 3.39 -13.11
CA PHE A 80 9.94 3.47 -11.85
C PHE A 80 10.72 2.18 -11.62
N PRO A 81 12.05 2.24 -11.50
CA PRO A 81 12.86 1.06 -11.21
C PRO A 81 12.53 0.50 -9.82
N PHE A 82 12.51 -0.83 -9.70
CA PHE A 82 12.30 -1.47 -8.41
C PHE A 82 13.42 -1.14 -7.44
N SER A 83 13.05 -0.96 -6.18
CA SER A 83 13.94 -0.56 -5.09
C SER A 83 14.27 -1.73 -4.19
N GLY A 84 15.52 -1.87 -3.75
CA GLY A 84 15.97 -2.83 -2.73
C GLY A 84 15.66 -4.31 -3.00
N LYS A 85 15.56 -5.13 -1.94
CA LYS A 85 15.39 -6.58 -2.04
C LYS A 85 13.95 -6.92 -2.44
N GLN A 86 13.77 -7.56 -3.60
CA GLN A 86 12.46 -7.98 -4.09
C GLN A 86 12.03 -9.30 -3.44
N PRO A 87 10.94 -9.33 -2.66
CA PRO A 87 10.35 -10.60 -2.23
C PRO A 87 9.96 -11.47 -3.43
N GLU A 88 9.82 -12.78 -3.23
CA GLU A 88 9.45 -13.71 -4.30
C GLU A 88 8.13 -13.32 -4.99
N LYS A 89 7.16 -12.79 -4.22
CA LYS A 89 5.78 -12.55 -4.69
C LYS A 89 5.46 -11.09 -5.00
N LYS A 90 6.35 -10.15 -4.64
CA LYS A 90 6.07 -8.71 -4.70
C LYS A 90 7.28 -7.98 -5.23
N ASN A 91 7.07 -6.92 -6.00
CA ASN A 91 8.11 -5.88 -6.10
C ASN A 91 7.64 -4.61 -5.40
N TYR A 92 8.60 -3.72 -5.18
CA TYR A 92 8.30 -2.37 -4.75
C TYR A 92 9.18 -1.35 -5.44
N PHE A 93 8.64 -0.14 -5.60
CA PHE A 93 9.39 1.02 -6.07
C PHE A 93 9.06 2.22 -5.20
N LYS A 94 9.88 3.25 -5.31
CA LYS A 94 9.67 4.54 -4.66
C LYS A 94 9.35 5.57 -5.73
N ALA A 95 8.40 6.44 -5.46
CA ALA A 95 8.16 7.61 -6.28
C ALA A 95 8.18 8.87 -5.40
N TYR A 96 8.51 9.99 -6.03
CA TYR A 96 8.64 11.30 -5.38
C TYR A 96 7.76 12.34 -6.08
N PRO A 97 6.44 12.13 -6.21
CA PRO A 97 5.57 13.12 -6.83
C PRO A 97 5.56 14.43 -6.03
N GLU A 98 5.41 15.53 -6.75
CA GLU A 98 5.39 16.88 -6.21
C GLU A 98 4.03 17.54 -6.49
N ILE A 99 3.45 18.16 -5.47
CA ILE A 99 2.21 18.94 -5.59
C ILE A 99 2.29 20.13 -4.63
N ASN A 100 1.93 21.33 -5.11
CA ASN A 100 1.97 22.57 -4.32
C ASN A 100 3.36 22.79 -3.63
N ASP A 101 4.44 22.66 -4.40
CA ASP A 101 5.84 22.84 -3.96
C ASP A 101 6.26 21.91 -2.80
N LYS A 102 5.54 20.80 -2.61
CA LYS A 102 5.86 19.77 -1.62
C LYS A 102 6.11 18.45 -2.30
N ARG A 103 7.28 17.86 -2.01
CA ARG A 103 7.66 16.53 -2.48
C ARG A 103 7.22 15.48 -1.47
N TYR A 104 6.59 14.43 -1.97
CA TYR A 104 6.11 13.33 -1.15
C TYR A 104 6.79 12.04 -1.56
N LYS A 105 7.32 11.31 -0.59
CA LYS A 105 7.87 9.97 -0.80
C LYS A 105 6.78 8.93 -0.64
N LEU A 106 6.44 8.24 -1.72
CA LEU A 106 5.48 7.13 -1.72
C LEU A 106 6.19 5.81 -1.98
N ILE A 107 5.88 4.81 -1.15
CA ILE A 107 6.36 3.43 -1.31
C ILE A 107 5.21 2.57 -1.83
N TRP A 108 5.45 1.99 -3.00
CA TRP A 108 4.46 1.26 -3.76
C TRP A 108 4.75 -0.23 -3.73
N TRP A 109 3.71 -1.01 -3.54
CA TRP A 109 3.72 -2.45 -3.71
C TRP A 109 2.89 -2.83 -4.92
N TRP A 110 3.39 -3.83 -5.64
CA TRP A 110 2.60 -4.54 -6.62
C TRP A 110 2.87 -6.05 -6.47
N TRP A 111 1.91 -6.89 -6.79
CA TRP A 111 2.15 -8.33 -6.85
C TRP A 111 2.81 -8.66 -8.18
N LYS A 112 3.69 -9.68 -8.21
CA LYS A 112 4.34 -10.07 -9.47
C LYS A 112 3.33 -10.61 -10.47
N GLU A 113 2.33 -11.36 -9.98
CA GLU A 113 1.11 -11.65 -10.73
C GLU A 113 0.40 -10.34 -11.07
N ALA A 114 -0.03 -10.21 -12.33
CA ALA A 114 -0.66 -8.99 -12.80
C ALA A 114 -1.99 -8.77 -12.08
N ASP A 115 -2.10 -7.65 -11.38
CA ASP A 115 -3.35 -7.15 -10.80
C ASP A 115 -3.61 -5.72 -11.28
N THR A 116 -4.85 -5.26 -11.13
CA THR A 116 -5.26 -3.89 -11.52
C THR A 116 -5.10 -2.91 -10.34
N TYR A 117 -4.34 -3.29 -9.31
CA TYR A 117 -4.21 -2.57 -8.06
C TYR A 117 -2.82 -1.98 -7.91
N LEU A 118 -2.78 -0.74 -7.41
CA LEU A 118 -1.56 -0.13 -6.92
C LEU A 118 -1.65 0.02 -5.41
N TRP A 119 -0.76 -0.65 -4.69
CA TRP A 119 -0.81 -0.72 -3.23
C TRP A 119 0.11 0.35 -2.62
N VAL A 120 -0.46 1.31 -1.88
CA VAL A 120 0.28 2.35 -1.16
C VAL A 120 0.58 1.84 0.24
N ARG A 121 1.86 1.61 0.55
CA ARG A 121 2.26 1.18 1.89
C ARG A 121 2.47 2.35 2.82
N THR A 122 3.20 3.37 2.35
CA THR A 122 3.54 4.55 3.14
C THR A 122 3.60 5.79 2.24
N CYS A 123 3.34 6.95 2.85
CA CYS A 123 3.47 8.27 2.25
C CYS A 123 4.01 9.20 3.34
N HIS A 124 5.09 9.93 3.05
CA HIS A 124 5.69 10.92 3.95
C HIS A 124 6.14 12.16 3.16
N PRO A 125 6.20 13.34 3.78
CA PRO A 125 6.94 14.47 3.19
C PRO A 125 8.41 14.07 3.08
N ASP A 126 9.07 14.45 1.99
CA ASP A 126 10.51 14.23 1.80
C ASP A 126 11.35 15.39 2.34
#